data_AF-A0A7C5RG54-F1
#
_entry.id   AF-A0A7C5RG54-F1
#
_cell.length_a   1.000
_cell.length_b   1.000
_cell.length_c   1.000
_cell.angle_alpha   90.00
_cell.angle_beta   90.00
_cell.angle_gamma   90.00
#
_symmetry.space_group_name_H-M   'P 1'
#
loop_
_entity.id
_entity.type
_entity.pdbx_description
1 polymer ?
#
loop_
_entity_poly.entity_id
_entity_poly.type
_entity_poly.pdbx_seq_one_letter_code
_entity_poly.pdbx_strand_id
1 'polypeptide(L)'
;MNKRILSILFGILFVGIVVGGIFFYLYYKENNDYRTIKNRFEYGLYEDVIRDGTKFLADYPKSKYYYEVEYFVAYSSFSLGKSENAKRRVLNLISKFFSDNRNDDILTKSIELLVDILRERNESMNPEIEEYLRIGLVKTTDPIVKNNILTQLGYIYFYRKDYDTALMYFERANTDL
;
A
#
# COMPACT_ATOMS: atom_id res chain seq x y z
N MET A 1 -33.25 -21.49 -40.64
CA MET A 1 -32.29 -20.54 -40.03
C MET A 1 -31.32 -20.07 -41.10
N ASN A 2 -31.14 -18.75 -41.28
CA ASN A 2 -30.29 -18.19 -42.35
C ASN A 2 -28.82 -18.55 -42.09
N LYS A 3 -28.12 -19.15 -43.07
CA LYS A 3 -26.69 -19.50 -42.96
C LYS A 3 -25.82 -18.30 -42.55
N ARG A 4 -26.21 -17.08 -42.97
CA ARG A 4 -25.54 -15.83 -42.55
C ARG A 4 -25.74 -15.50 -41.06
N ILE A 5 -26.91 -15.78 -40.49
CA ILE A 5 -27.17 -15.57 -39.06
C ILE A 5 -26.35 -16.56 -38.23
N LEU A 6 -26.28 -17.83 -38.67
CA LEU A 6 -25.49 -18.85 -37.99
C LEU A 6 -23.97 -18.55 -38.00
N SER A 7 -23.43 -18.04 -39.12
CA SER A 7 -22.01 -17.66 -39.19
C SER A 7 -21.67 -16.47 -38.29
N ILE A 8 -22.58 -15.50 -38.17
CA ILE A 8 -22.40 -14.35 -37.26
C ILE A 8 -22.40 -14.83 -35.79
N LEU A 9 -23.33 -15.71 -35.42
CA LEU A 9 -23.39 -16.26 -34.06
C LEU A 9 -22.12 -17.06 -33.72
N PHE A 10 -21.59 -17.83 -34.67
CA PHE A 10 -20.34 -18.58 -34.47
C PHE A 10 -19.12 -17.65 -34.32
N GLY A 11 -19.07 -16.56 -35.09
CA GLY A 11 -18.04 -15.54 -34.96
C GLY A 11 -18.08 -14.85 -33.58
N ILE A 12 -19.26 -14.48 -33.09
CA ILE A 12 -19.43 -13.89 -31.76
C ILE A 12 -19.01 -14.86 -30.66
N LEU A 13 -19.41 -16.13 -30.76
CA LEU A 13 -19.02 -17.17 -29.80
C LEU A 13 -17.50 -17.37 -29.77
N PHE A 14 -16.85 -17.44 -30.95
CA PHE A 14 -15.40 -17.60 -31.05
C PHE A 14 -14.65 -16.41 -30.42
N VAL A 15 -15.08 -15.18 -30.72
CA VAL A 15 -14.52 -13.98 -30.09
C VAL A 15 -14.72 -14.02 -28.57
N GLY A 16 -15.90 -14.43 -28.09
CA GLY A 16 -16.16 -14.59 -26.66
C GLY A 16 -15.21 -15.57 -25.98
N ILE A 17 -14.94 -16.73 -26.60
CA ILE A 17 -14.02 -17.74 -26.07
C ILE A 17 -12.58 -17.23 -26.05
N VAL A 18 -12.12 -16.59 -27.14
CA VAL A 18 -10.74 -16.08 -27.22
C VAL A 18 -10.53 -14.96 -26.21
N VAL A 19 -11.45 -14.00 -26.15
CA VAL A 19 -11.39 -12.89 -25.19
C VAL A 19 -11.48 -13.42 -23.75
N GLY A 20 -12.42 -14.32 -23.47
CA GLY A 20 -12.54 -14.96 -22.16
C GLY A 20 -11.28 -15.73 -21.75
N GLY A 21 -10.66 -16.46 -22.69
CA GLY A 21 -9.40 -17.16 -22.48
C GLY A 21 -8.23 -16.22 -22.15
N ILE A 22 -8.14 -15.08 -22.83
CA ILE A 22 -7.14 -14.04 -22.55
C ILE A 22 -7.35 -13.46 -21.14
N PHE A 23 -8.59 -13.11 -20.76
CA PHE A 23 -8.89 -12.61 -19.42
C PHE A 23 -8.54 -13.64 -18.34
N PHE A 24 -8.90 -14.90 -18.56
CA PHE A 24 -8.58 -15.99 -17.64
C PHE A 24 -7.06 -16.17 -17.48
N TYR A 25 -6.32 -16.15 -18.59
CA TYR A 25 -4.86 -16.24 -18.57
C TYR A 25 -4.22 -15.07 -17.81
N LEU A 26 -4.64 -13.83 -18.07
CA LEU A 26 -4.12 -12.64 -17.39
C LEU A 26 -4.42 -12.70 -15.88
N TYR A 27 -5.64 -13.08 -15.51
CA TYR A 27 -6.02 -13.26 -14.11
C TYR A 27 -5.16 -14.34 -13.44
N TYR A 28 -4.99 -15.50 -14.06
CA TYR A 28 -4.16 -16.58 -13.52
C TYR A 28 -2.70 -16.13 -13.33
N LYS A 29 -2.14 -15.44 -14.33
CA LYS A 29 -0.77 -14.92 -14.27
C LYS A 29 -0.59 -13.91 -13.14
N GLU A 30 -1.50 -12.94 -13.00
CA GLU A 30 -1.47 -11.94 -11.92
C GLU A 30 -1.43 -12.62 -10.53
N ASN A 31 -2.32 -13.58 -10.27
CA ASN A 31 -2.34 -14.28 -8.99
C ASN A 31 -1.06 -15.07 -8.72
N ASN A 32 -0.48 -15.68 -9.76
CA ASN A 32 0.77 -16.42 -9.63
C ASN A 32 1.96 -15.49 -9.33
N ASP A 33 2.06 -14.37 -10.07
CA ASP A 33 3.13 -13.38 -9.87
C ASP A 33 3.06 -12.79 -8.45
N TYR A 34 1.85 -12.42 -7.99
CA TYR A 34 1.63 -11.97 -6.60
C TYR A 34 2.09 -13.01 -5.58
N ARG A 35 1.67 -14.27 -5.72
CA ARG A 35 2.04 -15.35 -4.79
C ARG A 35 3.54 -15.53 -4.70
N THR A 36 4.24 -15.47 -5.83
CA THR A 36 5.70 -15.56 -5.86
C THR A 36 6.36 -14.38 -5.13
N ILE A 37 5.87 -13.15 -5.34
CA ILE A 37 6.38 -11.96 -4.64
C ILE A 37 6.16 -12.10 -3.13
N LYS A 38 4.96 -12.50 -2.71
CA LYS A 38 4.63 -12.70 -1.30
C LYS A 38 5.55 -13.71 -0.63
N ASN A 39 5.73 -14.88 -1.23
CA ASN A 39 6.62 -15.90 -0.69
C ASN A 39 8.05 -15.37 -0.54
N ARG A 40 8.56 -14.66 -1.54
CA ARG A 40 9.91 -14.06 -1.47
C ARG A 40 10.04 -13.02 -0.36
N PHE A 41 8.99 -12.23 -0.15
CA PHE A 41 8.93 -11.30 0.97
C PHE A 41 8.99 -12.01 2.32
N GLU A 42 8.22 -13.09 2.48
CA GLU A 42 8.23 -13.94 3.68
C GLU A 42 9.60 -14.59 3.94
N TYR A 43 10.35 -14.95 2.88
CA TYR A 43 11.72 -15.47 2.98
C TYR A 43 12.81 -14.39 3.10
N GLY A 44 12.46 -13.10 3.14
CA GLY A 44 13.43 -12.01 3.24
C GLY A 44 14.27 -11.78 1.98
N LEU A 45 13.82 -12.26 0.81
CA LEU A 45 14.50 -12.10 -0.48
C LEU A 45 14.23 -10.70 -1.07
N TYR A 46 14.64 -9.66 -0.35
CA TYR A 46 14.22 -8.27 -0.59
C TYR A 46 14.60 -7.72 -1.96
N GLU A 47 15.74 -8.12 -2.53
CA GLU A 47 16.12 -7.69 -3.88
C GLU A 47 15.17 -8.23 -4.95
N ASP A 48 14.79 -9.50 -4.84
CA ASP A 48 13.83 -10.14 -5.75
C ASP A 48 12.44 -9.54 -5.59
N VAL A 49 12.03 -9.22 -4.35
CA VAL A 49 10.76 -8.52 -4.08
C VAL A 49 10.72 -7.17 -4.77
N ILE A 50 11.79 -6.37 -4.68
CA ILE A 50 11.84 -5.06 -5.34
C ILE A 50 11.75 -5.23 -6.86
N ARG A 51 12.53 -6.14 -7.44
CA ARG A 51 12.55 -6.37 -8.89
C ARG A 51 11.19 -6.80 -9.40
N ASP A 52 10.64 -7.87 -8.84
CA ASP A 52 9.46 -8.52 -9.37
C ASP A 52 8.17 -7.81 -8.91
N GLY A 53 8.17 -7.24 -7.71
CA GLY A 53 7.09 -6.37 -7.22
C GLY A 53 6.97 -5.07 -8.03
N THR A 54 8.07 -4.39 -8.34
CA THR A 54 8.02 -3.19 -9.19
C THR A 54 7.48 -3.52 -10.58
N LYS A 55 7.88 -4.66 -11.15
CA LYS A 55 7.33 -5.13 -12.43
C LYS A 55 5.83 -5.43 -12.32
N PHE A 56 5.41 -6.12 -11.27
CA PHE A 56 3.99 -6.42 -11.02
C PHE A 56 3.14 -5.15 -10.96
N LEU A 57 3.62 -4.11 -10.27
CA LEU A 57 2.90 -2.84 -10.14
C LEU A 57 2.77 -2.10 -11.48
N ALA A 58 3.75 -2.26 -12.38
CA ALA A 58 3.71 -1.72 -13.73
C ALA A 58 2.77 -2.53 -14.65
N ASP A 59 2.82 -3.86 -14.57
CA ASP A 59 2.01 -4.78 -15.38
C ASP A 59 0.53 -4.80 -14.93
N TYR A 60 0.28 -4.60 -13.63
CA TYR A 60 -1.04 -4.73 -12.99
C TYR A 60 -1.41 -3.52 -12.10
N PRO A 61 -1.49 -2.29 -12.64
CA PRO A 61 -1.69 -1.06 -11.85
C PRO A 61 -3.07 -0.96 -11.17
N LYS A 62 -4.02 -1.81 -11.58
CA LYS A 62 -5.38 -1.92 -11.00
C LYS A 62 -5.59 -3.23 -10.24
N SER A 63 -4.51 -3.97 -9.96
CA SER A 63 -4.58 -5.21 -9.21
C SER A 63 -5.21 -5.00 -7.84
N LYS A 64 -6.01 -5.98 -7.38
CA LYS A 64 -6.46 -6.03 -5.98
C LYS A 64 -5.30 -6.18 -4.98
N TYR A 65 -4.13 -6.63 -5.45
CA TYR A 65 -2.91 -6.81 -4.68
C TYR A 65 -1.97 -5.59 -4.71
N TYR A 66 -2.33 -4.54 -5.47
CA TYR A 66 -1.47 -3.38 -5.69
C TYR A 66 -0.90 -2.81 -4.38
N TYR A 67 -1.78 -2.58 -3.40
CA TYR A 67 -1.41 -1.96 -2.13
C TYR A 67 -0.43 -2.80 -1.33
N GLU A 68 -0.68 -4.11 -1.24
CA GLU A 68 0.17 -5.03 -0.50
C GLU A 68 1.53 -5.20 -1.18
N VAL A 69 1.56 -5.31 -2.52
CA VAL A 69 2.82 -5.41 -3.27
C VAL A 69 3.64 -4.12 -3.17
N GLU A 70 3.01 -2.93 -3.25
CA GLU A 70 3.72 -1.66 -3.05
C GLU A 70 4.31 -1.57 -1.64
N TYR A 71 3.56 -2.02 -0.62
CA TYR A 71 4.08 -2.12 0.74
C TYR A 71 5.29 -3.08 0.82
N PHE A 72 5.22 -4.26 0.22
CA PHE A 72 6.35 -5.20 0.18
C PHE A 72 7.59 -4.59 -0.47
N VAL A 73 7.43 -3.88 -1.58
CA VAL A 73 8.54 -3.20 -2.28
C VAL A 73 9.13 -2.09 -1.41
N ALA A 74 8.28 -1.29 -0.75
CA ALA A 74 8.71 -0.21 0.12
C ALA A 74 9.46 -0.74 1.34
N TYR A 75 8.91 -1.74 2.03
CA TYR A 75 9.55 -2.41 3.16
C TYR A 75 10.88 -3.05 2.75
N SER A 76 10.90 -3.79 1.65
CA SER A 76 12.13 -4.42 1.14
C SER A 76 13.20 -3.37 0.80
N SER A 77 12.80 -2.20 0.30
CA SER A 77 13.72 -1.09 0.06
C SER A 77 14.33 -0.59 1.37
N PHE A 78 13.51 -0.45 2.42
CA PHE A 78 13.97 -0.05 3.75
C PHE A 78 14.94 -1.07 4.35
N SER A 79 14.59 -2.37 4.32
CA SER A 79 15.45 -3.46 4.82
C SER A 79 16.81 -3.55 4.14
N LEU A 80 16.94 -3.02 2.92
CA LEU A 80 18.21 -2.95 2.17
C LEU A 80 18.95 -1.61 2.37
N GLY A 81 18.55 -0.78 3.33
CA GLY A 81 19.13 0.53 3.61
C GLY A 81 18.83 1.60 2.55
N LYS A 82 17.88 1.35 1.64
CA LYS A 82 17.46 2.30 0.59
C LYS A 82 16.35 3.23 1.13
N SER A 83 16.60 3.84 2.28
CA SER A 83 15.59 4.51 3.11
C SER A 83 14.88 5.67 2.40
N GLU A 84 15.54 6.41 1.47
CA GLU A 84 14.86 7.43 0.65
C GLU A 84 13.83 6.85 -0.32
N ASN A 85 14.18 5.75 -0.99
CA ASN A 85 13.29 5.11 -1.93
C ASN A 85 12.08 4.53 -1.19
N ALA A 86 12.33 3.89 -0.05
CA ALA A 86 11.30 3.41 0.85
C ALA A 86 10.37 4.56 1.29
N LYS A 87 10.92 5.66 1.82
CA LYS A 87 10.14 6.84 2.26
C LYS A 87 9.19 7.32 1.17
N ARG A 88 9.72 7.58 -0.02
CA ARG A 88 8.93 8.06 -1.16
C ARG A 88 7.80 7.09 -1.54
N ARG A 89 8.08 5.79 -1.58
CA ARG A 89 7.08 4.76 -1.91
C ARG A 89 5.98 4.67 -0.87
N VAL A 90 6.34 4.65 0.41
CA VAL A 90 5.38 4.62 1.52
C VAL A 90 4.48 5.86 1.52
N LEU A 91 5.05 7.06 1.31
CA LEU A 91 4.26 8.29 1.24
C LEU A 91 3.25 8.26 0.09
N ASN A 92 3.68 7.83 -1.10
CA ASN A 92 2.79 7.67 -2.24
C ASN A 92 1.67 6.65 -1.95
N LEU A 93 2.00 5.55 -1.28
CA LEU A 93 1.04 4.51 -0.91
C LEU A 93 -0.02 5.04 0.07
N ILE A 94 0.41 5.72 1.14
CA ILE A 94 -0.48 6.36 2.13
C ILE A 94 -1.37 7.42 1.46
N SER A 95 -0.80 8.25 0.58
CA SER A 95 -1.57 9.25 -0.17
C SER A 95 -2.67 8.60 -1.01
N LYS A 96 -2.36 7.47 -1.67
CA LYS A 96 -3.33 6.70 -2.45
C LYS A 96 -4.46 6.13 -1.59
N PHE A 97 -4.15 5.58 -0.42
CA PHE A 97 -5.16 5.12 0.54
C PHE A 97 -6.17 6.21 0.90
N PHE A 98 -5.70 7.41 1.21
CA PHE A 98 -6.57 8.54 1.55
C PHE A 98 -7.33 9.12 0.35
N SER A 99 -6.82 8.95 -0.87
CA SER A 99 -7.53 9.30 -2.10
C SER A 99 -8.67 8.31 -2.37
N ASP A 100 -8.41 7.02 -2.19
CA ASP A 100 -9.36 5.95 -2.46
C ASP A 100 -10.36 5.75 -1.30
N ASN A 101 -10.24 6.53 -0.21
CA ASN A 101 -10.99 6.36 1.03
C ASN A 101 -10.92 4.91 1.55
N ARG A 102 -9.78 4.26 1.32
CA ARG A 102 -9.54 2.86 1.67
C ARG A 102 -8.88 2.80 3.02
N ASN A 103 -9.37 1.90 3.87
CA ASN A 103 -8.79 1.65 5.17
C ASN A 103 -8.65 0.15 5.39
N ASP A 104 -7.41 -0.31 5.54
CA ASP A 104 -7.09 -1.71 5.82
C ASP A 104 -5.78 -1.85 6.61
N ASP A 105 -5.41 -3.08 6.94
CA ASP A 105 -4.18 -3.43 7.65
C ASP A 105 -2.90 -2.92 6.94
N ILE A 106 -2.90 -2.82 5.61
CA ILE A 106 -1.75 -2.34 4.85
C ILE A 106 -1.53 -0.84 5.06
N LEU A 107 -2.59 -0.04 5.24
CA LEU A 107 -2.45 1.37 5.61
C LEU A 107 -1.74 1.52 6.96
N THR A 108 -2.16 0.74 7.96
CA THR A 108 -1.53 0.73 9.30
C THR A 108 -0.04 0.39 9.19
N LYS A 109 0.30 -0.73 8.53
CA LYS A 109 1.69 -1.16 8.32
C LYS A 109 2.52 -0.12 7.56
N SER A 110 1.92 0.58 6.61
CA SER A 110 2.59 1.64 5.84
C SER A 110 2.93 2.84 6.73
N ILE A 111 2.01 3.24 7.61
CA ILE A 111 2.22 4.33 8.56
C ILE A 111 3.33 3.97 9.57
N GLU A 112 3.32 2.74 10.10
CA GLU A 112 4.37 2.25 11.00
C GLU A 112 5.75 2.24 10.32
N LEU A 113 5.82 1.72 9.09
CA LEU A 113 7.05 1.70 8.30
C LEU A 113 7.58 3.11 8.05
N LEU A 114 6.70 4.09 7.79
CA LEU A 114 7.12 5.49 7.62
C LEU A 114 7.81 6.02 8.88
N VAL A 115 7.27 5.73 10.05
CA VAL A 115 7.84 6.18 11.33
C VAL A 115 9.19 5.53 11.59
N ASP A 116 9.32 4.24 11.32
CA ASP A 116 10.61 3.54 11.43
C ASP A 116 11.67 4.19 10.54
N ILE A 117 11.32 4.52 9.29
CA ILE A 117 12.21 5.20 8.35
C ILE A 117 12.65 6.58 8.88
N LEU A 118 11.74 7.37 9.45
CA LEU A 118 12.06 8.70 9.97
C LEU A 118 12.95 8.64 11.20
N ARG A 119 12.67 7.68 12.09
CA ARG A 119 13.46 7.44 13.30
C ARG A 119 14.89 7.06 12.95
N GLU A 120 15.08 6.12 12.02
CA GLU A 120 16.42 5.69 11.57
C GLU A 120 17.25 6.87 11.06
N ARG A 121 16.61 7.80 10.36
CA ARG A 121 17.29 8.92 9.74
C ARG A 121 17.51 10.12 10.65
N ASN A 122 17.03 10.04 11.90
CA ASN A 122 16.98 11.18 12.83
C ASN A 122 16.37 12.44 12.18
N GLU A 123 15.45 12.23 11.22
CA GLU A 123 14.72 13.32 10.59
C GLU A 123 13.67 13.76 11.60
N SER A 124 13.91 14.90 12.26
CA SER A 124 12.87 15.58 13.04
C SER A 124 11.66 15.73 12.13
N MET A 125 10.61 14.97 12.43
CA MET A 125 9.61 14.51 11.46
C MET A 125 9.19 15.58 10.46
N ASN A 126 9.41 15.27 9.17
CA ASN A 126 9.10 16.11 8.03
C ASN A 126 7.67 16.71 8.16
N PRO A 127 7.49 18.05 8.08
CA PRO A 127 6.17 18.69 8.14
C PRO A 127 5.14 18.11 7.16
N GLU A 128 5.59 17.63 6.00
CA GLU A 128 4.71 16.97 5.02
C GLU A 128 4.05 15.72 5.63
N ILE A 129 4.78 14.97 6.44
CA ILE A 129 4.30 13.72 7.04
C ILE A 129 3.31 14.00 8.15
N GLU A 130 3.59 15.01 8.97
CA GLU A 130 2.63 15.48 9.96
C GLU A 130 1.33 15.93 9.28
N GLU A 131 1.42 16.68 8.19
CA GLU A 131 0.25 17.12 7.42
C GLU A 131 -0.52 15.93 6.85
N TYR A 132 0.17 14.95 6.26
CA TYR A 132 -0.47 13.71 5.79
C TYR A 132 -1.18 12.97 6.92
N LEU A 133 -0.57 12.84 8.09
CA LEU A 133 -1.19 12.20 9.25
C LEU A 133 -2.37 13.00 9.79
N ARG A 134 -2.31 14.34 9.81
CA ARG A 134 -3.43 15.21 10.20
C ARG A 134 -4.61 15.07 9.23
N ILE A 135 -4.36 15.06 7.92
CA ILE A 135 -5.38 14.80 6.91
C ILE A 135 -5.99 13.41 7.12
N GLY A 136 -5.15 12.40 7.35
CA GLY A 136 -5.58 11.04 7.65
C GLY A 136 -6.46 10.94 8.89
N LEU A 137 -6.08 11.63 9.96
CA LEU A 137 -6.81 11.68 11.22
C LEU A 137 -8.23 12.25 11.05
N VAL A 138 -8.37 13.25 10.17
CA VAL A 138 -9.67 13.87 9.86
C VAL A 138 -10.53 12.97 8.98
N LYS A 139 -9.93 12.22 8.06
CA LYS A 139 -10.65 11.36 7.10
C LYS A 139 -11.05 10.01 7.66
N THR A 140 -10.26 9.42 8.55
CA THR A 140 -10.51 8.07 9.04
C THR A 140 -11.69 8.04 10.02
N THR A 141 -12.59 7.08 9.84
CA THR A 141 -13.64 6.75 10.80
C THR A 141 -13.34 5.50 11.62
N ASP A 142 -12.27 4.78 11.28
CA ASP A 142 -11.85 3.56 11.97
C ASP A 142 -11.08 3.90 13.25
N PRO A 143 -11.55 3.47 14.43
CA PRO A 143 -10.88 3.73 15.71
C PRO A 143 -9.45 3.23 15.79
N ILE A 144 -9.13 2.08 15.18
CA ILE A 144 -7.79 1.48 15.22
C ILE A 144 -6.83 2.36 14.43
N VAL A 145 -7.21 2.76 13.21
CA VAL A 145 -6.37 3.62 12.38
C VAL A 145 -6.27 5.02 12.96
N LYS A 146 -7.37 5.53 13.55
CA LYS A 146 -7.35 6.79 14.28
C LYS A 146 -6.35 6.74 15.44
N ASN A 147 -6.38 5.68 16.25
CA ASN A 147 -5.43 5.47 17.35
C ASN A 147 -3.99 5.40 16.84
N ASN A 148 -3.73 4.64 15.77
CA ASN A 148 -2.40 4.54 15.18
C ASN A 148 -1.89 5.89 14.71
N ILE A 149 -2.70 6.65 13.97
CA ILE A 149 -2.34 8.00 13.52
C ILE A 149 -2.09 8.94 14.71
N LEU A 150 -2.93 8.90 15.74
CA LEU A 150 -2.76 9.70 16.97
C LEU A 150 -1.45 9.33 17.68
N THR A 151 -1.16 8.04 17.83
CA THR A 151 0.09 7.54 18.38
C THR A 151 1.29 8.04 17.58
N GLN A 152 1.23 8.01 16.24
CA GLN A 152 2.32 8.52 15.41
C GLN A 152 2.49 10.04 15.49
N LEU A 153 1.40 10.79 15.55
CA LEU A 153 1.45 12.23 15.83
C LEU A 153 2.06 12.49 17.22
N GLY A 154 1.72 11.69 18.23
CA GLY A 154 2.35 11.74 19.54
C GLY A 154 3.86 11.56 19.47
N TYR A 155 4.33 10.55 18.74
CA TYR A 155 5.76 10.34 18.52
C TYR A 155 6.42 11.50 17.75
N ILE A 156 5.75 12.09 16.75
CA ILE A 156 6.23 13.30 16.05
C ILE A 156 6.57 14.42 17.01
N TYR A 157 5.62 14.75 17.87
CA TYR A 157 5.80 15.84 18.82
C TYR A 157 6.79 15.47 19.93
N PHE A 158 6.83 14.21 20.34
CA PHE A 158 7.80 13.71 21.31
C PHE A 158 9.24 13.89 20.81
N TYR A 159 9.54 13.48 19.58
CA TYR A 159 10.88 13.62 19.00
C TYR A 159 11.26 15.08 18.73
N ARG A 160 10.28 15.96 18.52
CA ARG A 160 10.48 17.42 18.45
C ARG A 160 10.65 18.07 19.83
N LYS A 161 10.55 17.30 20.92
CA LYS A 161 10.60 17.75 22.32
C LYS A 161 9.44 18.66 22.72
N ASP A 162 8.36 18.64 21.93
CA ASP A 162 7.09 19.27 22.27
C ASP A 162 6.25 18.24 23.02
N TYR A 163 6.62 18.04 24.29
CA TYR A 163 6.06 16.98 25.12
C TYR A 163 4.59 17.21 25.46
N ASP A 164 4.16 18.47 25.53
CA ASP A 164 2.76 18.82 25.80
C ASP A 164 1.86 18.37 24.65
N THR A 165 2.23 18.70 23.41
CA THR A 165 1.48 18.25 22.23
C THR A 165 1.57 16.74 22.04
N ALA A 166 2.73 16.15 22.33
CA ALA A 166 2.91 14.70 22.29
C ALA A 166 1.96 13.99 23.25
N LEU A 167 1.91 14.43 24.50
CA LEU A 167 1.06 13.89 25.54
C LEU A 167 -0.42 13.99 25.14
N MET A 168 -0.87 15.14 24.64
CA MET A 168 -2.24 15.31 24.12
C MET A 168 -2.59 14.27 23.07
N TYR A 169 -1.68 13.97 22.13
CA TYR A 169 -1.94 12.96 21.09
C TYR A 169 -1.95 11.54 21.65
N PHE A 170 -1.04 11.19 22.57
CA PHE A 170 -1.03 9.89 23.23
C PHE A 170 -2.28 9.66 24.09
N GLU A 171 -2.75 10.68 24.81
CA GLU A 171 -3.99 10.62 25.59
C GLU A 171 -5.21 10.42 24.69
N ARG A 172 -5.26 11.13 23.56
CA ARG A 172 -6.31 10.95 22.56
C ARG A 172 -6.30 9.56 21.93
N ALA A 173 -5.13 8.94 21.77
CA ALA A 173 -5.06 7.55 21.31
C ALA A 173 -5.67 6.61 22.36
N ASN A 174 -5.38 6.83 23.65
CA ASN A 174 -5.86 5.97 24.75
C ASN A 174 -7.31 6.19 25.19
N THR A 175 -8.01 7.22 24.71
CA THR A 175 -9.39 7.52 25.14
C THR A 175 -10.49 6.80 24.35
N ASP A 176 -10.14 6.10 23.27
CA ASP A 176 -11.08 5.43 22.36
C ASP A 176 -10.97 3.87 22.36
N LEU A 177 -10.26 3.26 23.32
CA LEU A 177 -10.22 1.80 23.56
C LEU A 177 -11.20 1.37 24.66
#